data_AF-A0A7T8K119-F1
#
_entry.id   AF-A0A7T8K119-F1
#
_cell.length_a   1.000
_cell.length_b   1.000
_cell.length_c   1.000
_cell.angle_alpha   90.00
_cell.angle_beta   90.00
_cell.angle_gamma   90.00
#
_symmetry.space_group_name_H-M   'P 1'
#
loop_
_entity.id
_entity.type
_entity.pdbx_description
1 polymer ?
#
loop_
_entity_poly.entity_id
_entity_poly.type
_entity_poly.pdbx_seq_one_letter_code
_entity_poly.pdbx_strand_id
1 'polypeptide(L)' 'MPIRGRHVHPRQEAWGLPVVVPWMDSVASGTPYTFQQDSALAHTAELVQSWLKKNVPNFWDFNTWPPNCPDLNPCDYYL' A
#
# COMPACT_ATOMS: atom_id res chain seq x y z
N MET A 1 9.88 5.52 -41.99
CA MET A 1 10.49 5.54 -40.63
C MET A 1 9.36 5.37 -39.61
N PRO A 2 9.14 4.19 -39.01
CA PRO A 2 8.12 4.06 -37.96
C PRO A 2 8.73 4.51 -36.63
N ILE A 3 8.05 5.45 -35.98
CA ILE A 3 8.36 5.93 -34.64
C ILE A 3 8.08 4.75 -33.71
N ARG A 4 9.12 4.16 -33.10
CA ARG A 4 8.97 3.07 -32.13
C ARG A 4 7.98 3.51 -31.05
N GLY A 5 6.88 2.78 -30.93
CA GLY A 5 5.96 2.89 -29.81
C GLY A 5 6.77 2.84 -28.53
N ARG A 6 6.66 3.89 -27.72
CA ARG A 6 7.30 3.97 -26.41
C ARG A 6 6.70 2.81 -25.60
N HIS A 7 7.47 1.74 -25.44
CA HIS A 7 7.13 0.66 -24.53
C HIS A 7 7.10 1.29 -23.14
N VAL A 8 5.90 1.64 -22.68
CA VAL A 8 5.68 2.12 -21.32
C VAL A 8 5.89 0.90 -20.43
N HIS A 9 7.11 0.78 -19.91
CA HIS A 9 7.44 -0.16 -18.86
C HIS A 9 6.43 0.06 -17.72
N PRO A 10 5.75 -0.98 -17.20
CA PRO A 10 4.88 -0.82 -16.05
C PRO A 10 5.76 -0.25 -14.93
N ARG A 11 5.37 0.94 -14.46
CA ARG A 11 6.02 1.64 -13.37
C ARG A 11 6.08 0.68 -12.19
N GLN A 12 7.29 0.46 -11.70
CA GLN A 12 7.62 -0.39 -10.56
C GLN A 12 6.76 0.06 -9.35
N GLU A 13 6.55 -0.81 -8.35
CA GLU A 13 6.03 -0.51 -6.97
C GLU A 13 4.70 -1.17 -6.53
N ALA A 14 4.05 -2.07 -7.28
CA ALA A 14 2.77 -2.66 -6.86
C ALA A 14 2.76 -4.19 -6.59
N TRP A 15 3.91 -4.86 -6.61
CA TRP A 15 3.98 -6.34 -6.56
C TRP A 15 3.39 -6.97 -5.29
N GLY A 16 3.34 -6.23 -4.17
CA GLY A 16 2.80 -6.73 -2.91
C GLY A 16 1.29 -6.55 -2.72
N LEU A 17 0.65 -5.65 -3.48
CA LEU A 17 -0.77 -5.30 -3.27
C LEU A 17 -1.71 -6.52 -3.39
N PRO A 18 -1.58 -7.40 -4.42
CA PRO A 18 -2.48 -8.55 -4.55
C PRO A 18 -2.36 -9.58 -3.41
N VAL A 19 -1.30 -9.52 -2.61
CA VAL A 19 -1.06 -10.43 -1.47
C VAL A 19 -1.75 -9.94 -0.19
N VAL A 20 -1.95 -8.61 -0.05
CA VAL A 20 -2.45 -7.99 1.19
C VAL A 20 -3.83 -8.53 1.56
N VAL A 21 -4.79 -8.50 0.64
CA VAL A 21 -6.18 -8.86 0.96
C VAL A 21 -6.34 -10.35 1.34
N PRO A 22 -5.84 -11.32 0.55
CA PRO A 22 -5.93 -12.74 0.94
C PRO A 22 -5.27 -13.05 2.28
N TRP A 23 -4.15 -12.39 2.59
CA TRP A 23 -3.46 -12.59 3.86
C TRP A 23 -4.23 -11.97 5.03
N MET A 24 -4.72 -10.74 4.89
CA MET A 24 -5.52 -10.07 5.91
C MET A 24 -6.82 -10.83 6.20
N ASP A 25 -7.51 -11.32 5.17
CA ASP A 25 -8.73 -12.11 5.34
C ASP A 25 -8.47 -13.41 6.11
N SER A 26 -7.33 -14.06 5.84
CA SER A 26 -6.89 -15.24 6.58
C SER A 26 -6.57 -14.93 8.04
N VAL A 27 -5.84 -13.84 8.31
CA VAL A 27 -5.38 -13.49 9.67
C VAL A 27 -6.53 -12.96 10.51
N ALA A 28 -7.37 -12.10 9.95
CA ALA A 28 -8.47 -11.47 10.67
C ALA A 28 -9.60 -12.45 10.98
N SER A 29 -9.73 -13.55 10.22
CA SER A 29 -10.72 -14.60 10.45
C SER A 29 -12.15 -14.06 10.61
N GLY A 30 -12.53 -13.12 9.73
CA GLY A 30 -13.82 -12.44 9.74
C GLY A 30 -13.95 -11.26 10.70
N THR A 31 -12.92 -10.95 11.49
CA THR A 31 -12.87 -9.75 12.33
C THR A 31 -12.61 -8.52 11.46
N PRO A 32 -13.30 -7.38 11.69
CA PRO A 32 -12.97 -6.13 11.01
C PRO A 32 -11.52 -5.70 11.28
N TYR A 33 -10.85 -5.19 10.26
CA TYR A 33 -9.47 -4.71 10.36
C TYR A 33 -9.29 -3.36 9.67
N THR A 34 -8.20 -2.68 10.03
CA THR A 34 -7.73 -1.48 9.34
C THR A 34 -6.30 -1.74 8.89
N PHE A 35 -6.02 -1.56 7.61
CA PHE A 35 -4.67 -1.68 7.07
C PHE A 35 -3.89 -0.37 7.26
N GLN A 36 -2.66 -0.47 7.78
CA GLN A 36 -1.77 0.67 8.02
C GLN A 36 -0.40 0.40 7.39
N GLN A 37 0.19 1.44 6.79
CA GLN A 37 1.56 1.47 6.28
C GLN A 37 2.19 2.83 6.61
N ASP A 38 3.52 2.91 6.58
CA ASP A 38 4.25 4.17 6.76
C ASP A 38 4.11 5.11 5.54
N SER A 39 4.63 6.33 5.67
CA SER A 39 4.61 7.33 4.60
C SER A 39 5.71 7.16 3.55
N ALA A 40 6.26 5.95 3.35
CA ALA A 40 7.25 5.72 2.29
C ALA A 40 6.69 6.13 0.91
N LEU A 41 7.54 6.61 0.01
CA LEU A 41 7.12 7.15 -1.29
C LEU A 41 6.24 6.17 -2.09
N ALA A 42 6.57 4.87 -2.05
CA ALA A 42 5.77 3.85 -2.71
C ALA A 42 4.34 3.75 -2.14
N HIS A 43 4.18 3.84 -0.83
CA HIS A 43 2.87 3.74 -0.18
C HIS A 43 2.00 4.98 -0.40
N THR A 44 2.62 6.15 -0.60
CA THR A 44 1.89 7.40 -0.91
C THR A 44 1.56 7.57 -2.40
N ALA A 45 2.09 6.72 -3.28
CA ALA A 45 1.83 6.79 -4.71
C ALA A 45 0.34 6.64 -5.03
N GLU A 46 -0.17 7.46 -5.95
CA GLU A 46 -1.58 7.48 -6.36
C GLU A 46 -2.09 6.09 -6.79
N LEU A 47 -1.24 5.33 -7.49
CA LEU A 47 -1.54 3.97 -7.92
C LEU A 47 -1.85 3.05 -6.73
N VAL A 48 -1.03 3.12 -5.68
CA VAL A 48 -1.18 2.31 -4.47
C VAL A 48 -2.40 2.75 -3.68
N GLN A 49 -2.55 4.05 -3.44
CA GLN A 49 -3.70 4.61 -2.71
C GLN A 49 -5.04 4.29 -3.40
N SER A 50 -5.09 4.38 -4.73
CA SER A 50 -6.27 4.03 -5.52
C SER A 50 -6.60 2.53 -5.44
N TRP A 51 -5.57 1.69 -5.44
CA TRP A 51 -5.77 0.25 -5.27
C TRP A 51 -6.27 -0.09 -3.87
N LEU A 52 -5.68 0.49 -2.82
CA LEU A 52 -6.10 0.26 -1.43
C LEU A 52 -7.56 0.67 -1.23
N LYS A 53 -7.94 1.86 -1.71
CA LYS A 53 -9.33 2.35 -1.65
C LYS A 53 -10.34 1.44 -2.35
N LYS A 54 -9.93 0.73 -3.40
CA LYS A 54 -10.80 -0.17 -4.15
C LYS A 54 -10.91 -1.57 -3.52
N ASN A 55 -9.85 -2.06 -2.90
CA ASN A 55 -9.73 -3.48 -2.57
C ASN A 55 -9.65 -3.76 -1.06
N VAL A 56 -9.25 -2.79 -0.24
CA VAL A 56 -9.10 -2.98 1.21
C VAL A 56 -10.30 -2.36 1.93
N PRO A 57 -11.02 -3.10 2.78
CA PRO A 57 -12.24 -2.62 3.43
C PRO A 57 -12.07 -1.34 4.25
N ASN A 58 -10.95 -1.23 4.95
CA ASN A 58 -10.56 -0.03 5.69
C ASN A 58 -9.04 0.10 5.70
N PHE A 59 -8.53 1.29 5.45
CA PHE A 59 -7.09 1.58 5.50
C PHE A 59 -6.84 3.02 5.92
N TRP A 60 -5.67 3.27 6.50
CA TRP A 60 -5.20 4.62 6.75
C TRP A 60 -4.57 5.18 5.49
N ASP A 61 -5.20 6.21 4.95
CA ASP A 61 -4.64 6.94 3.83
C ASP A 61 -3.39 7.74 4.25
N PHE A 62 -2.68 8.27 3.25
CA PHE A 62 -1.47 9.03 3.50
C PHE A 62 -1.68 10.31 4.34
N ASN A 63 -2.92 10.81 4.46
CA ASN A 63 -3.23 11.98 5.29
C ASN A 63 -3.48 11.61 6.76
N THR A 64 -3.80 10.34 7.01
CA THR A 64 -4.11 9.82 8.36
C THR A 64 -2.83 9.50 9.13
N TRP A 65 -1.79 8.98 8.47
CA TRP A 65 -0.50 8.69 9.10
C TRP A 65 0.37 9.95 9.21
N PRO A 66 0.88 10.31 10.40
CA PRO A 66 1.75 11.48 10.54
C PRO A 66 3.13 11.24 9.89
N PRO A 67 3.67 12.23 9.16
CA PRO A 67 4.95 12.07 8.47
C PRO A 67 6.11 11.96 9.47
N ASN A 68 7.08 11.09 9.17
CA ASN A 68 8.30 10.89 9.96
C ASN A 68 8.07 10.46 11.43
N CYS A 69 7.03 9.67 11.69
CA CYS A 69 6.74 9.09 13.01
C CYS A 69 7.01 7.57 13.03
N PRO A 70 8.28 7.12 12.97
CA PRO A 70 8.61 5.69 13.08
C PRO A 70 8.25 5.12 14.45
N ASP A 71 8.22 5.98 15.48
CA ASP A 71 7.80 5.64 16.84
C ASP A 71 6.34 5.16 16.94
N LEU A 72 5.50 5.53 15.97
CA LEU A 72 4.12 5.10 15.91
C LEU A 72 3.93 3.80 15.13
N ASN A 73 4.89 3.38 14.31
CA ASN A 73 4.76 2.20 13.45
C ASN A 73 5.06 0.92 14.23
N PRO A 74 4.10 -0.01 14.31
CA PRO A 74 4.34 -1.25 15.01
C PRO A 74 5.44 -2.15 14.44
N CYS A 75 5.77 -1.94 13.17
CA CYS A 75 6.82 -2.66 12.48
C CYS A 75 8.21 -2.05 12.69
N ASP A 76 8.31 -0.80 13.16
CA ASP A 76 9.58 -0.07 13.29
C ASP A 76 10.13 -0.04 14.73
N TYR A 77 9.36 -0.53 15.73
CA TYR A 77 9.78 -0.48 17.14
C TYR A 77 10.58 -1.69 17.63
N TYR A 78 10.97 -2.63 16.77
CA TYR A 78 11.79 -3.77 17.18
C TYR A 78 13.29 -3.45 17.05
N LEU A 79 13.98 -3.38 18.19
CA LEU A 79 15.45 -3.47 18.32
C LEU A 79 15.90 -4.94 18.29
#